data_AF-A0A9X1ILI0-F1
#
_entry.id   AF-A0A9X1ILI0-F1
#
_cell.length_a   1.000
_cell.length_b   1.000
_cell.length_c   1.000
_cell.angle_alpha   90.00
_cell.angle_beta   90.00
_cell.angle_gamma   90.00
#
_symmetry.space_group_name_H-M   'P 1'
#
loop_
_entity.id
_entity.type
_entity.pdbx_description
1 polymer ?
#
loop_
_entity_poly.entity_id
_entity_poly.type
_entity_poly.pdbx_seq_one_letter_code
_entity_poly.pdbx_strand_id
1 'polypeptide(L)'
;MGYAAPVQRLLSIGEARSYNPSEWPDYCARFGLQHEHISDLIRMACDAGLNQADSGSNEVWAPMHAWRALGQLRAEEAVLPLLALLRAAEDDEAAAEELPAVFGMIGRAAISPLAAFLADRSNPEPVVSTALSGIKEIAARHPECRAECIGILVRMLEPRAETDPTNAGFAVCVDCH
;
A
#
# COMPACT_ATOMS: atom_id res chain seq x y z
N MET A 1 -5.64 6.52 24.84
CA MET A 1 -4.27 5.96 24.96
C MET A 1 -3.44 6.61 23.88
N GLY A 2 -2.37 7.33 24.24
CA GLY A 2 -1.56 8.12 23.29
C GLY A 2 -0.38 7.33 22.71
N TYR A 3 0.36 7.95 21.80
CA TYR A 3 1.63 7.41 21.28
C TYR A 3 2.78 7.79 22.23
N ALA A 4 3.72 6.86 22.46
CA ALA A 4 4.93 7.15 23.23
C ALA A 4 5.99 7.82 22.34
N ALA A 5 6.95 8.51 22.95
CA ALA A 5 8.14 8.96 22.24
C ALA A 5 8.95 7.73 21.75
N PRO A 6 9.54 7.77 20.55
CA PRO A 6 9.59 8.91 19.63
C PRO A 6 8.38 9.05 18.69
N VAL A 7 7.51 8.04 18.57
CA VAL A 7 6.37 8.02 17.62
C VAL A 7 5.44 9.22 17.81
N GLN A 8 5.20 9.66 19.05
CA GLN A 8 4.39 10.84 19.35
C GLN A 8 4.79 12.10 18.58
N ARG A 9 6.08 12.25 18.24
CA ARG A 9 6.59 13.44 17.53
C ARG A 9 5.97 13.60 16.15
N LEU A 10 5.53 12.51 15.52
CA LEU A 10 4.91 12.53 14.20
C LEU A 10 3.60 13.33 14.18
N LEU A 11 2.89 13.41 15.31
CA LEU A 11 1.65 14.20 15.47
C LEU A 11 1.87 15.71 15.32
N SER A 12 3.11 16.19 15.39
CA SER A 12 3.43 17.62 15.41
C SER A 12 4.21 18.10 14.19
N ILE A 13 4.58 17.21 13.25
CA ILE A 13 5.36 17.59 12.06
C ILE A 13 4.53 18.45 11.11
N GLY A 14 3.27 18.07 10.88
CA GLY A 14 2.37 18.74 9.95
C GLY A 14 2.60 18.34 8.49
N GLU A 15 2.27 19.22 7.56
CA GLU A 15 2.15 18.90 6.14
C GLU A 15 3.37 18.22 5.51
N ALA A 16 3.08 17.16 4.74
CA ALA A 16 4.05 16.40 3.98
C ALA A 16 4.13 16.93 2.53
N ARG A 17 5.14 17.77 2.26
CA ARG A 17 5.18 18.61 1.04
C ARG A 17 5.41 17.89 -0.30
N SER A 18 5.75 16.61 -0.30
CA SER A 18 6.11 15.88 -1.52
C SER A 18 5.75 14.40 -1.43
N TYR A 19 5.15 13.89 -2.51
CA TYR A 19 4.87 12.47 -2.73
C TYR A 19 6.09 11.72 -3.30
N ASN A 20 7.15 12.42 -3.73
CA ASN A 20 8.35 11.78 -4.25
C ASN A 20 9.15 11.11 -3.12
N PRO A 21 9.33 9.77 -3.13
CA PRO A 21 10.01 9.08 -2.04
C PRO A 21 11.47 9.48 -1.83
N SER A 22 12.13 10.04 -2.85
CA SER A 22 13.50 10.54 -2.74
C SER A 22 13.63 11.86 -1.98
N GLU A 23 12.51 12.57 -1.77
CA GLU A 23 12.44 13.84 -1.05
C GLU A 23 11.92 13.67 0.38
N TRP A 24 11.49 12.47 0.75
CA TRP A 24 11.03 12.18 2.10
C TRP A 24 12.17 12.36 3.11
N PRO A 25 11.90 12.92 4.30
CA PRO A 25 12.86 12.92 5.38
C PRO A 25 13.31 11.49 5.71
N ASP A 26 14.57 11.32 6.12
CA ASP A 26 15.00 10.09 6.80
C ASP A 26 14.34 10.06 8.18
N TYR A 27 13.21 9.37 8.30
CA TYR A 27 12.41 9.31 9.51
C TYR A 27 13.15 8.58 10.63
N CYS A 28 13.94 7.57 10.28
CA CYS A 28 14.73 6.79 11.22
C CYS A 28 15.79 7.68 11.87
N ALA A 29 16.63 8.34 11.06
CA ALA A 29 17.70 9.19 11.56
C ALA A 29 17.19 10.48 12.21
N ARG A 30 16.16 11.12 11.64
CA ARG A 30 15.65 12.41 12.10
C ARG A 30 14.85 12.32 13.40
N PHE A 31 14.10 11.25 13.59
CA PHE A 31 13.19 11.10 14.74
C PHE A 31 13.59 9.98 15.70
N GLY A 32 14.63 9.20 15.38
CA GLY A 32 15.06 8.07 16.21
C GLY A 32 14.10 6.89 16.13
N LEU A 33 13.38 6.74 15.01
CA LEU A 33 12.48 5.62 14.78
C LEU A 33 13.29 4.36 14.46
N GLN A 34 12.85 3.23 15.02
CA GLN A 34 13.55 1.94 15.05
C GLN A 34 12.52 0.80 15.05
N HIS A 35 12.98 -0.44 14.91
CA HIS A 35 12.12 -1.61 14.76
C HIS A 35 11.20 -1.82 15.97
N GLU A 36 11.66 -1.50 17.20
CA GLU A 36 10.80 -1.59 18.40
C GLU A 36 9.56 -0.69 18.33
N HIS A 37 9.55 0.32 17.45
CA HIS A 37 8.44 1.26 17.27
C HIS A 37 7.43 0.83 16.20
N ILE A 38 7.68 -0.27 15.47
CA ILE A 38 6.84 -0.72 14.35
C ILE A 38 5.37 -0.87 14.77
N SER A 39 5.10 -1.46 15.94
CA SER A 39 3.71 -1.66 16.40
C SER A 39 2.96 -0.34 16.59
N ASP A 40 3.62 0.69 17.12
CA ASP A 40 3.01 2.01 17.33
C ASP A 40 2.89 2.78 16.00
N LEU A 41 3.84 2.59 15.08
CA LEU A 41 3.78 3.17 13.74
C LEU A 41 2.64 2.56 12.90
N ILE A 42 2.44 1.24 12.97
CA ILE A 42 1.28 0.56 12.36
C ILE A 42 -0.01 1.14 12.94
N ARG A 43 -0.08 1.26 14.27
CA ARG A 43 -1.25 1.83 14.94
C ARG A 43 -1.54 3.25 14.46
N MET A 44 -0.51 4.09 14.31
CA MET A 44 -0.64 5.46 13.81
C MET A 44 -1.08 5.53 12.35
N ALA A 45 -0.47 4.74 11.47
CA ALA A 45 -0.83 4.70 10.05
C ALA A 45 -2.29 4.30 9.84
N CYS A 46 -2.79 3.35 10.65
CA CYS A 46 -4.15 2.83 10.55
C CYS A 46 -5.16 3.51 11.49
N ASP A 47 -4.79 4.60 12.17
CA ASP A 47 -5.66 5.28 13.14
C ASP A 47 -6.76 6.06 12.40
N ALA A 48 -8.01 5.57 12.44
CA ALA A 48 -9.12 6.22 11.75
C ALA A 48 -9.40 7.65 12.26
N GLY A 49 -9.11 7.94 13.53
CA GLY A 49 -9.28 9.28 14.10
C GLY A 49 -8.27 10.26 13.53
N LEU A 50 -7.02 9.82 13.31
CA LEU A 50 -5.99 10.64 12.66
C LEU A 50 -6.25 10.79 11.16
N ASN A 51 -6.60 9.70 10.46
CA ASN A 51 -6.90 9.75 9.02
C ASN A 51 -8.12 10.62 8.69
N GLN A 52 -9.01 10.85 9.65
CA GLN A 52 -10.20 11.71 9.50
C GLN A 52 -10.11 12.99 10.36
N ALA A 53 -8.92 13.33 10.85
CA ALA A 53 -8.72 14.54 11.64
C ALA A 53 -8.98 15.80 10.81
N ASP A 54 -9.10 16.94 11.50
CA ASP A 54 -9.29 18.23 10.85
C ASP A 54 -8.16 18.51 9.84
N SER A 55 -8.51 18.88 8.62
CA SER A 55 -7.54 19.07 7.52
C SER A 55 -6.58 20.24 7.74
N GLY A 56 -6.90 21.16 8.64
CA GLY A 56 -6.01 22.24 9.09
C GLY A 56 -5.11 21.84 10.26
N SER A 57 -5.29 20.66 10.84
CA SER A 57 -4.46 20.15 11.95
C SER A 57 -3.15 19.53 11.46
N ASN A 58 -2.14 19.51 12.32
CA ASN A 58 -0.90 18.79 12.01
C ASN A 58 -1.05 17.26 12.13
N GLU A 59 -1.97 16.80 12.97
CA GLU A 59 -2.13 15.39 13.30
C GLU A 59 -2.73 14.57 12.16
N VAL A 60 -3.49 15.20 11.26
CA VAL A 60 -4.00 14.57 10.03
C VAL A 60 -2.88 14.03 9.12
N TRP A 61 -1.67 14.58 9.24
CA TRP A 61 -0.49 14.16 8.47
C TRP A 61 0.32 13.05 9.16
N ALA A 62 0.01 12.74 10.42
CA ALA A 62 0.76 11.75 11.19
C ALA A 62 0.68 10.33 10.61
N PRO A 63 -0.48 9.83 10.11
CA PRO A 63 -0.55 8.54 9.43
C PRO A 63 0.42 8.46 8.25
N MET A 64 0.51 9.53 7.46
CA MET A 64 1.42 9.59 6.33
C MET A 64 2.88 9.48 6.72
N HIS A 65 3.28 10.20 7.75
CA HIS A 65 4.62 10.08 8.31
C HIS A 65 4.91 8.67 8.84
N ALA A 66 3.90 8.02 9.43
CA ALA A 66 4.04 6.68 9.97
C ALA A 66 4.27 5.64 8.87
N TRP A 67 3.47 5.60 7.79
CA TRP A 67 3.69 4.63 6.71
C TRP A 67 5.01 4.86 5.95
N ARG A 68 5.46 6.12 5.82
CA ARG A 68 6.78 6.42 5.25
C ARG A 68 7.90 5.85 6.11
N ALA A 69 7.81 6.01 7.43
CA ALA A 69 8.76 5.42 8.37
C ALA A 69 8.74 3.88 8.33
N LEU A 70 7.56 3.26 8.24
CA LEU A 70 7.41 1.81 8.09
C LEU A 70 8.09 1.29 6.82
N GLY A 71 7.97 2.03 5.71
CA GLY A 71 8.70 1.73 4.47
C GLY A 71 10.22 1.76 4.66
N GLN A 72 10.75 2.83 5.25
CA GLN A 72 12.19 2.98 5.51
C GLN A 72 12.75 1.91 6.47
N LEU A 73 11.95 1.49 7.45
CA LEU A 73 12.27 0.39 8.36
C LEU A 73 12.12 -1.00 7.73
N ARG A 74 11.52 -1.09 6.53
CA ARG A 74 11.18 -2.35 5.86
C ARG A 74 10.30 -3.26 6.73
N ALA A 75 9.33 -2.67 7.42
CA ALA A 75 8.47 -3.36 8.38
C ALA A 75 7.52 -4.35 7.67
N GLU A 76 7.88 -5.63 7.65
CA GLU A 76 7.08 -6.68 7.01
C GLU A 76 5.70 -6.83 7.66
N GLU A 77 5.61 -6.63 8.97
CA GLU A 77 4.39 -6.71 9.76
C GLU A 77 3.36 -5.63 9.37
N ALA A 78 3.81 -4.55 8.71
CA ALA A 78 2.95 -3.46 8.28
C ALA A 78 2.19 -3.76 6.99
N VAL A 79 2.61 -4.75 6.19
CA VAL A 79 2.04 -4.97 4.85
C VAL A 79 0.53 -5.23 4.92
N LEU A 80 0.08 -6.18 5.75
CA LEU A 80 -1.35 -6.51 5.86
C LEU A 80 -2.18 -5.36 6.45
N PRO A 81 -1.75 -4.68 7.54
CA PRO A 81 -2.42 -3.47 8.02
C PRO A 81 -2.56 -2.37 6.96
N LEU A 82 -1.50 -2.09 6.20
CA LEU A 82 -1.54 -1.06 5.15
C LEU A 82 -2.44 -1.45 3.98
N LEU A 83 -2.51 -2.73 3.61
CA LEU A 83 -3.49 -3.22 2.63
C LEU A 83 -4.93 -3.12 3.14
N ALA A 84 -5.15 -3.34 4.44
CA ALA A 84 -6.46 -3.14 5.05
C ALA A 84 -6.86 -1.66 5.07
N LEU A 85 -5.92 -0.76 5.39
CA LEU A 85 -6.10 0.69 5.30
C LEU A 85 -6.46 1.11 3.87
N LEU A 86 -5.68 0.67 2.88
CA LEU A 86 -5.91 1.00 1.47
C LEU A 86 -7.33 0.61 1.02
N ARG A 87 -7.81 -0.57 1.41
CA ARG A 87 -9.18 -1.01 1.13
C ARG A 87 -10.25 -0.19 1.85
N ALA A 88 -9.99 0.24 3.09
CA ALA A 88 -10.95 1.01 3.88
C ALA A 88 -11.03 2.49 3.46
N ALA A 89 -9.97 3.02 2.86
CA ALA A 89 -9.83 4.39 2.43
C ALA A 89 -9.60 4.46 0.91
N GLU A 90 -10.53 3.88 0.13
CA GLU A 90 -10.36 3.72 -1.33
C GLU A 90 -10.22 5.07 -2.09
N ASP A 91 -10.75 6.16 -1.53
CA ASP A 91 -10.69 7.51 -2.07
C ASP A 91 -9.52 8.35 -1.49
N ASP A 92 -8.65 7.76 -0.68
CA ASP A 92 -7.50 8.46 -0.11
C ASP A 92 -6.37 8.58 -1.16
N GLU A 93 -6.33 9.74 -1.82
CA GLU A 93 -5.32 10.08 -2.83
C GLU A 93 -3.89 9.96 -2.29
N ALA A 94 -3.66 10.34 -1.03
CA ALA A 94 -2.34 10.25 -0.41
C ALA A 94 -1.90 8.78 -0.24
N ALA A 95 -2.81 7.91 0.19
CA ALA A 95 -2.54 6.48 0.29
C ALA A 95 -2.28 5.86 -1.10
N ALA A 96 -3.08 6.23 -2.11
CA ALA A 96 -2.93 5.75 -3.48
C ALA A 96 -1.58 6.12 -4.10
N GLU A 97 -1.09 7.33 -3.84
CA GLU A 97 0.20 7.81 -4.35
C GLU A 97 1.41 7.23 -3.60
N GLU A 98 1.34 7.08 -2.28
CA GLU A 98 2.52 6.75 -1.47
C GLU A 98 2.68 5.28 -1.11
N LEU A 99 1.59 4.56 -0.85
CA LEU A 99 1.67 3.16 -0.42
C LEU A 99 2.37 2.25 -1.45
N PRO A 100 2.26 2.45 -2.78
CA PRO A 100 3.09 1.71 -3.74
C PRO A 100 4.58 1.79 -3.43
N ALA A 101 5.10 2.99 -3.17
CA ALA A 101 6.50 3.20 -2.84
C ALA A 101 6.86 2.59 -1.48
N VAL A 102 5.97 2.69 -0.49
CA VAL A 102 6.14 2.04 0.83
C VAL A 102 6.28 0.53 0.69
N PHE A 103 5.40 -0.13 -0.07
CA PHE A 103 5.52 -1.56 -0.36
C PHE A 103 6.81 -1.88 -1.11
N GLY A 104 7.21 -1.02 -2.05
CA GLY A 104 8.50 -1.10 -2.74
C GLY A 104 9.70 -1.06 -1.79
N MET A 105 9.66 -0.23 -0.74
CA MET A 105 10.71 -0.16 0.27
C MET A 105 10.74 -1.40 1.17
N ILE A 106 9.57 -1.90 1.59
CA ILE A 106 9.44 -3.16 2.35
C ILE A 106 10.00 -4.34 1.53
N GLY A 107 9.71 -4.37 0.23
CA GLY A 107 10.33 -5.30 -0.71
C GLY A 107 9.69 -6.69 -0.74
N ARG A 108 10.51 -7.74 -0.80
CA ARG A 108 10.07 -9.13 -1.09
C ARG A 108 8.92 -9.61 -0.21
N ALA A 109 8.91 -9.27 1.08
CA ALA A 109 7.86 -9.69 2.01
C ALA A 109 6.46 -9.19 1.62
N ALA A 110 6.37 -8.08 0.88
CA ALA A 110 5.10 -7.54 0.42
C ALA A 110 4.51 -8.25 -0.80
N ILE A 111 5.29 -9.06 -1.53
CA ILE A 111 4.87 -9.68 -2.80
C ILE A 111 3.69 -10.64 -2.60
N SER A 112 3.80 -11.59 -1.68
CA SER A 112 2.74 -12.58 -1.46
C SER A 112 1.44 -11.95 -0.93
N PRO A 113 1.47 -11.03 0.05
CA PRO A 113 0.27 -10.31 0.48
C PRO A 113 -0.37 -9.48 -0.65
N LEU A 114 0.42 -8.77 -1.45
CA LEU A 114 -0.09 -8.02 -2.61
C LEU A 114 -0.70 -8.95 -3.65
N ALA A 115 -0.08 -10.09 -3.95
CA ALA A 115 -0.63 -11.08 -4.88
C ALA A 115 -1.98 -11.63 -4.40
N ALA A 116 -2.11 -11.92 -3.11
CA ALA A 116 -3.38 -12.35 -2.52
C ALA A 116 -4.44 -11.24 -2.59
N PHE A 117 -4.06 -9.99 -2.31
CA PHE A 117 -4.93 -8.82 -2.45
C PHE A 117 -5.42 -8.64 -3.89
N LEU A 118 -4.56 -8.81 -4.88
CA LEU A 118 -4.92 -8.74 -6.31
C LEU A 118 -5.80 -9.91 -6.78
N ALA A 119 -5.74 -11.06 -6.10
CA ALA A 119 -6.58 -12.21 -6.39
C ALA A 119 -8.01 -12.09 -5.85
N ASP A 120 -8.20 -11.29 -4.79
CA ASP A 120 -9.50 -11.03 -4.18
C ASP A 120 -10.38 -10.12 -5.05
N ARG A 121 -11.47 -10.69 -5.58
CA ARG A 121 -12.40 -10.01 -6.49
C ARG A 121 -13.34 -9.04 -5.79
N SER A 122 -13.36 -9.04 -4.46
CA SER A 122 -14.16 -8.07 -3.70
C SER A 122 -13.47 -6.71 -3.60
N ASN A 123 -12.19 -6.62 -3.96
CA ASN A 123 -11.45 -5.38 -3.92
C ASN A 123 -11.87 -4.42 -5.06
N PRO A 124 -12.15 -3.15 -4.74
CA PRO A 124 -12.52 -2.14 -5.73
C PRO A 124 -11.35 -1.80 -6.67
N GLU A 125 -11.66 -1.28 -7.86
CA GLU A 125 -10.66 -1.03 -8.90
C GLU A 125 -9.53 -0.08 -8.47
N PRO A 126 -9.79 1.07 -7.78
CA PRO A 126 -8.74 2.00 -7.39
C PRO A 126 -7.66 1.36 -6.50
N VAL A 127 -8.08 0.52 -5.54
CA VAL A 127 -7.14 -0.14 -4.62
C VAL A 127 -6.39 -1.28 -5.30
N VAL A 128 -7.00 -1.95 -6.29
CA VAL A 128 -6.33 -2.95 -7.14
C VAL A 128 -5.24 -2.27 -7.97
N SER A 129 -5.54 -1.12 -8.58
CA SER A 129 -4.56 -0.32 -9.33
C SER A 129 -3.37 0.09 -8.45
N THR A 130 -3.65 0.54 -7.23
CA THR A 130 -2.63 0.88 -6.23
C THR A 130 -1.75 -0.33 -5.87
N ALA A 131 -2.36 -1.49 -5.61
CA ALA A 131 -1.61 -2.73 -5.33
C ALA A 131 -0.75 -3.19 -6.51
N LEU A 132 -1.23 -3.05 -7.76
CA LEU A 132 -0.43 -3.31 -8.97
C LEU A 132 0.79 -2.39 -9.05
N SER A 133 0.61 -1.10 -8.73
CA SER A 133 1.72 -0.16 -8.63
C SER A 133 2.72 -0.58 -7.55
N GLY A 134 2.27 -1.08 -6.40
CA GLY A 134 3.15 -1.67 -5.38
C GLY A 134 4.02 -2.82 -5.91
N ILE A 135 3.45 -3.74 -6.69
CA ILE A 135 4.23 -4.83 -7.34
C ILE A 135 5.28 -4.27 -8.31
N LYS A 136 4.96 -3.21 -9.07
CA LYS A 136 5.92 -2.55 -9.97
C LYS A 136 7.05 -1.88 -9.18
N GLU A 137 6.72 -1.19 -8.10
CA GLU A 137 7.69 -0.52 -7.21
C GLU A 137 8.66 -1.50 -6.56
N ILE A 138 8.19 -2.70 -6.19
CA ILE A 138 9.05 -3.80 -5.71
C ILE A 138 9.98 -4.28 -6.83
N ALA A 139 9.44 -4.56 -8.03
CA ALA A 139 10.24 -5.05 -9.16
C ALA A 139 11.34 -4.06 -9.60
N ALA A 140 11.08 -2.75 -9.45
CA ALA A 140 12.03 -1.69 -9.76
C ALA A 140 13.16 -1.58 -8.73
N ARG A 141 12.85 -1.73 -7.44
CA ARG A 141 13.83 -1.60 -6.33
C ARG A 141 14.59 -2.88 -6.03
N HIS A 142 14.01 -4.04 -6.32
CA HIS A 142 14.54 -5.37 -5.97
C HIS A 142 14.65 -6.23 -7.24
N PRO A 143 15.74 -6.10 -8.02
CA PRO A 143 15.91 -6.81 -9.29
C PRO A 143 15.79 -8.34 -9.17
N GLU A 144 16.16 -8.91 -8.02
CA GLU A 144 16.02 -10.33 -7.69
C GLU A 144 14.57 -10.80 -7.57
N CYS A 145 13.63 -9.87 -7.33
CA CYS A 145 12.19 -10.15 -7.27
C CYS A 145 11.50 -9.97 -8.63
N ARG A 146 12.19 -9.37 -9.63
CA ARG A 146 11.56 -8.92 -10.88
C ARG A 146 10.80 -10.03 -11.62
N ALA A 147 11.38 -11.22 -11.73
CA ALA A 147 10.75 -12.34 -12.43
C ALA A 147 9.43 -12.77 -11.75
N GLU A 148 9.42 -12.81 -10.42
CA GLU A 148 8.24 -13.14 -9.61
C GLU A 148 7.15 -12.07 -9.77
N CYS A 149 7.52 -10.79 -9.66
CA CYS A 149 6.60 -9.67 -9.86
C CYS A 149 5.99 -9.67 -11.27
N ILE A 150 6.79 -9.90 -12.31
CA ILE A 150 6.29 -10.01 -13.70
C ILE A 150 5.29 -11.17 -13.81
N GLY A 151 5.58 -12.32 -13.19
CA GLY A 151 4.67 -13.46 -13.20
C GLY A 151 3.30 -13.12 -12.59
N ILE A 152 3.25 -12.32 -11.52
CA ILE A 152 2.00 -11.84 -10.93
C ILE A 152 1.28 -10.90 -11.90
N LEU A 153 1.98 -9.92 -12.48
CA LEU A 153 1.38 -8.95 -13.41
C LEU A 153 0.82 -9.63 -14.67
N VAL A 154 1.52 -10.61 -15.23
CA VAL A 154 1.05 -11.38 -16.39
C VAL A 154 -0.25 -12.14 -16.07
N ARG A 155 -0.32 -12.80 -14.91
CA ARG A 155 -1.55 -13.51 -14.46
C ARG A 155 -2.75 -12.59 -14.28
N MET A 156 -2.53 -11.30 -14.03
CA MET A 156 -3.62 -10.32 -13.94
C MET A 156 -4.19 -9.92 -15.31
N LEU A 157 -3.42 -10.12 -16.40
CA LEU A 157 -3.86 -9.85 -17.77
C LEU A 157 -4.50 -11.07 -18.44
N GLU A 158 -4.24 -12.28 -17.94
CA GLU A 158 -4.86 -13.49 -18.46
C GLU A 158 -6.38 -13.43 -18.26
N PRO A 159 -7.18 -13.80 -19.28
CA PRO A 159 -8.61 -13.97 -19.11
C PRO A 159 -8.86 -14.93 -17.96
N ARG A 160 -9.34 -14.40 -16.83
CA ARG A 160 -9.70 -15.23 -15.69
C ARG A 160 -10.91 -16.04 -16.11
N ALA A 161 -10.70 -17.31 -16.44
CA ALA A 161 -11.77 -18.22 -16.86
C ALA A 161 -12.99 -18.04 -15.95
N GLU A 162 -14.05 -17.47 -16.51
CA GLU A 162 -15.36 -17.46 -15.87
C GLU A 162 -15.82 -18.91 -15.80
N THR A 163 -15.70 -19.50 -14.61
CA THR A 163 -16.47 -20.68 -14.29
C THR A 163 -17.78 -20.20 -13.68
N ASP A 164 -18.65 -19.67 -14.54
CA ASP A 164 -20.09 -19.74 -14.30
C ASP A 164 -20.68 -20.70 -15.34
N PRO A 165 -20.98 -21.96 -14.98
CA PRO A 165 -21.67 -22.90 -15.85
C PRO A 165 -23.12 -22.48 -16.19
N THR A 166 -23.63 -21.38 -15.61
CA THR A 166 -25.04 -21.02 -15.71
C THR A 166 -25.37 -19.99 -16.80
N ASN A 167 -24.37 -19.52 -17.55
CA ASN A 167 -24.59 -18.65 -18.71
C ASN A 167 -23.91 -19.18 -19.98
N ALA A 168 -24.05 -20.47 -20.24
CA ALA A 168 -23.78 -21.08 -21.56
C ALA A 168 -24.92 -20.74 -22.55
N GLY A 169 -25.16 -19.46 -22.75
CA GLY A 169 -26.29 -18.97 -23.53
C GLY A 169 -25.96 -17.73 -24.32
N PHE A 170 -24.89 -17.74 -25.12
CA PHE A 170 -24.79 -17.00 -26.39
C PHE A 170 -23.51 -17.45 -27.13
N ALA A 171 -23.55 -18.66 -27.68
CA ALA A 171 -22.75 -18.98 -28.85
C ALA A 171 -23.60 -18.60 -30.08
N VAL A 172 -23.33 -17.44 -30.68
CA VAL A 172 -23.74 -17.17 -32.07
C VAL A 172 -22.48 -17.11 -32.90
N CYS A 173 -22.45 -18.00 -33.89
CA CYS A 173 -21.35 -18.31 -34.80
C CYS A 173 -20.71 -17.08 -35.45
N VAL A 174 -19.39 -17.16 -35.59
CA VAL A 174 -18.65 -16.58 -36.70
C VAL A 174 -18.93 -17.46 -37.93
N ASP A 175 -19.31 -16.89 -39.07
CA ASP A 175 -18.53 -17.01 -40.30
C ASP A 175 -19.22 -16.41 -41.53
N CYS A 176 -18.40 -15.66 -42.26
CA CYS A 176 -18.66 -15.03 -43.54
C CYS A 176 -18.97 -16.05 -44.64
N HIS A 177 -19.88 -15.68 -45.54
CA HIS A 177 -19.78 -15.94 -46.98
C HIS A 177 -19.98 -14.61 -47.72
#